data_AF-A0AAV4MP60-F1
#
_entry.id   AF-A0AAV4MP60-F1
#
_cell.length_a   1.000
_cell.length_b   1.000
_cell.length_c   1.000
_cell.angle_alpha   90.00
_cell.angle_beta   90.00
_cell.angle_gamma   90.00
#
_symmetry.space_group_name_H-M   'P 1'
#
loop_
_entity.id
_entity.type
_entity.pdbx_description
1 polymer ?
#
loop_
_entity_poly.entity_id
_entity_poly.type
_entity_poly.pdbx_seq_one_letter_code
_entity_poly.pdbx_strand_id
1 'polypeptide(L)'
;MSALNAAIGYYTFFKYHNDPLLLHHYCFLISVVFSEDATPCSSRVTCGACLASHNCAWCSDKVYQREHQDNVPLSDAGAVAGSAIQLKPQKLKLSLRPGDPATFKVTFRQAEDYPVDLYYLMDLTFTMKKHKETLAELADTIAESMNNVTKNFRLGFGSFIDKVVMPYVDMVPDRLRNPCRDVYCNSPYGFRNHLSLNDDVTLFTKEVSRANLSGNLDNAEGKIKWNDRSRKIILFATDGIFHYAGDGKLGGIVKPNDGSCHLDDEGYYTESIYQDYPSLSQINNKIIENKILIIFAVPDTELPLYQRLTNHVEGTYAEKLESDASNIVDLIQQQYNKIQSKVELKDTAPDFVKISYSSSCLGENVKDVNYCEGLKSGWHCGF
;
A
#
# COMPACT_ATOMS: atom_id res chain seq x y z
N MET A 1 36.84 35.64 -34.78
CA MET A 1 37.97 36.44 -34.25
C MET A 1 37.56 37.00 -32.89
N SER A 2 37.68 36.18 -31.84
CA SER A 2 37.39 36.52 -30.44
C SER A 2 37.70 35.29 -29.58
N ALA A 3 38.89 35.23 -28.98
CA ALA A 3 39.27 34.11 -28.12
C ALA A 3 38.83 34.40 -26.68
N LEU A 4 37.99 33.54 -26.10
CA LEU A 4 37.79 33.48 -24.65
C LEU A 4 38.68 32.37 -24.08
N ASN A 5 39.65 32.74 -23.25
CA ASN A 5 40.48 31.80 -22.53
C ASN A 5 39.71 31.25 -21.32
N ALA A 6 39.41 29.95 -21.32
CA ALA A 6 38.94 29.22 -20.15
C ALA A 6 40.00 28.19 -19.72
N ALA A 7 40.70 28.47 -18.62
CA ALA A 7 41.65 27.53 -18.03
C ALA A 7 40.89 26.55 -17.12
N ILE A 8 40.88 25.26 -17.48
CA ILE A 8 40.36 24.19 -16.63
C ILE A 8 41.55 23.43 -16.03
N GLY A 9 41.87 23.73 -14.77
CA GLY A 9 42.87 22.99 -14.00
C GLY A 9 42.29 21.70 -13.44
N TYR A 10 42.89 20.55 -13.79
CA TYR A 10 42.58 19.27 -13.15
C TYR A 10 43.37 19.15 -11.84
N TYR A 11 42.67 19.15 -10.71
CA TYR A 11 43.24 18.88 -9.39
C TYR A 11 43.12 17.40 -9.02
N THR A 12 44.21 16.64 -9.17
CA THR A 12 44.36 15.33 -8.49
C THR A 12 45.04 15.53 -7.14
N PHE A 13 44.29 15.38 -6.05
CA PHE A 13 44.83 15.39 -4.69
C PHE A 13 45.55 14.07 -4.38
N PHE A 14 46.89 14.12 -4.30
CA PHE A 14 47.67 13.17 -3.51
C PHE A 14 48.42 13.92 -2.42
N LYS A 15 48.37 13.38 -1.20
CA LYS A 15 48.85 14.01 0.03
C LYS A 15 50.03 13.21 0.56
N TYR A 16 51.26 13.74 0.53
CA TYR A 16 52.33 13.41 1.49
C TYR A 16 53.56 14.35 1.40
N HIS A 17 54.02 14.80 2.58
CA HIS A 17 55.28 15.48 3.00
C HIS A 17 56.11 16.45 2.11
N ASN A 18 56.40 17.60 2.73
CA ASN A 18 57.56 18.53 2.65
C ASN A 18 58.66 18.25 1.60
N ASP A 19 58.77 19.10 0.57
CA ASP A 19 59.82 20.14 0.42
C ASP A 19 59.67 20.89 -0.93
N PRO A 20 60.27 22.09 -1.12
CA PRO A 20 59.97 22.96 -2.27
C PRO A 20 60.84 22.65 -3.50
N LEU A 21 60.22 22.49 -4.68
CA LEU A 21 60.93 22.31 -5.96
C LEU A 21 60.46 23.28 -7.05
N LEU A 22 61.45 23.76 -7.80
CA LEU A 22 61.35 24.86 -8.78
C LEU A 22 60.34 24.60 -9.91
N LEU A 23 59.62 25.65 -10.31
CA LEU A 23 58.94 25.67 -11.61
C LEU A 23 59.96 25.67 -12.76
N HIS A 24 59.81 24.75 -13.70
CA HIS A 24 60.29 24.90 -15.07
C HIS A 24 59.09 24.96 -16.02
N HIS A 25 58.94 26.08 -16.73
CA HIS A 25 57.92 26.25 -17.75
C HIS A 25 58.36 25.57 -19.06
N TYR A 26 57.83 24.37 -19.32
CA TYR A 26 57.84 23.79 -20.66
C TYR A 26 56.47 24.01 -21.32
N CYS A 27 56.42 24.98 -22.24
CA CYS A 27 55.22 25.28 -23.01
C CYS A 27 55.12 24.34 -24.22
N PHE A 28 54.49 23.17 -24.04
CA PHE A 28 54.15 22.28 -25.16
C PHE A 28 52.91 22.80 -25.90
N LEU A 29 53.12 23.36 -27.08
CA LEU A 29 52.05 23.70 -28.03
C LEU A 29 51.45 22.43 -28.65
N ILE A 30 50.56 21.76 -27.93
CA ILE A 30 49.68 20.75 -28.52
C ILE A 30 48.63 21.48 -29.36
N SER A 31 48.75 21.34 -30.69
CA SER A 31 47.75 21.81 -31.63
C SER A 31 46.53 20.86 -31.59
N VAL A 32 45.59 21.13 -30.68
CA VAL A 32 44.28 20.47 -30.71
C VAL A 32 43.51 21.02 -31.91
N VAL A 33 43.53 20.27 -33.01
CA VAL A 33 42.62 20.50 -34.13
C VAL A 33 41.22 20.10 -33.68
N PHE A 34 40.39 21.09 -33.32
CA PHE A 34 38.95 20.88 -33.21
C PHE A 34 38.41 20.60 -34.61
N SER A 35 38.06 19.34 -34.88
CA SER A 35 37.22 18.99 -36.02
C SER A 35 35.81 19.53 -35.75
N GLU A 36 35.28 20.33 -36.67
CA GLU A 36 33.88 20.76 -36.62
C GLU A 36 32.94 19.54 -36.72
N ASP A 37 32.02 19.45 -35.75
CA ASP A 37 30.76 18.71 -35.73
C ASP A 37 30.57 17.50 -36.65
N ALA A 38 31.31 16.43 -36.38
CA ALA A 38 30.82 15.08 -36.67
C ALA A 38 29.64 14.76 -35.74
N THR A 39 28.43 15.25 -36.08
CA THR A 39 27.21 14.94 -35.32
C THR A 39 27.08 13.43 -35.14
N PRO A 40 26.71 12.91 -33.94
CA PRO A 40 26.63 11.47 -33.67
C PRO A 40 25.78 10.68 -34.68
N CYS A 41 24.84 11.36 -35.32
CA CYS A 41 23.95 10.86 -36.37
C CYS A 41 24.67 10.48 -37.68
N SER A 42 25.68 11.25 -38.09
CA SER A 42 26.35 11.10 -39.39
C SER A 42 27.22 9.85 -39.51
N SER A 43 27.59 9.24 -38.37
CA SER A 43 28.33 7.96 -38.30
C SER A 43 27.44 6.71 -38.36
N ARG A 44 26.11 6.87 -38.41
CA ARG A 44 25.16 5.75 -38.30
C ARG A 44 24.74 5.24 -39.68
N VAL A 45 25.14 4.01 -40.00
CA VAL A 45 24.88 3.35 -41.30
C VAL A 45 23.49 2.71 -41.45
N THR A 46 22.67 2.65 -40.39
CA THR A 46 21.32 2.06 -40.47
C THR A 46 20.27 2.95 -39.79
N CYS A 47 19.02 2.85 -40.27
CA CYS A 47 17.86 3.53 -39.70
C CYS A 47 17.73 3.27 -38.19
N GLY A 48 17.84 2.01 -37.75
CA GLY A 48 17.78 1.65 -36.33
C GLY A 48 18.89 2.29 -35.49
N ALA A 49 20.15 2.26 -35.96
CA ALA A 49 21.27 2.87 -35.24
C ALA A 49 21.20 4.42 -35.22
N CYS A 50 20.61 5.02 -36.26
CA CYS A 50 20.32 6.44 -36.31
C CYS A 50 19.21 6.83 -35.33
N LEU A 51 18.04 6.17 -35.39
CA LEU A 51 16.90 6.46 -34.52
C LEU A 51 17.10 6.09 -33.04
N ALA A 52 18.09 5.26 -32.72
CA ALA A 52 18.52 4.98 -31.35
C ALA A 52 19.51 6.03 -30.78
N SER A 53 19.90 7.03 -31.57
CA SER A 53 20.76 8.14 -31.13
C SER A 53 19.91 9.40 -30.93
N HIS A 54 20.05 10.03 -29.77
CA HIS A 54 19.28 11.23 -29.39
C HIS A 54 19.45 12.37 -30.43
N ASN A 55 18.36 13.07 -30.75
CA ASN A 55 18.27 14.13 -31.76
C ASN A 55 18.62 13.74 -33.20
N CYS A 56 18.70 12.44 -33.53
CA CYS A 56 18.96 11.99 -34.89
C CYS A 56 17.68 11.71 -35.69
N ALA A 57 17.72 12.02 -36.98
CA ALA A 57 16.64 11.76 -37.92
C ALA A 57 17.14 10.92 -39.10
N TRP A 58 16.51 9.78 -39.34
CA TRP A 58 16.75 8.98 -40.53
C TRP A 58 15.77 9.40 -41.64
N CYS A 59 16.30 9.87 -42.77
CA CYS A 59 15.50 10.15 -43.96
C CYS A 59 15.35 8.85 -44.76
N SER A 60 14.20 8.20 -44.66
CA SER A 60 13.86 7.02 -45.47
C SER A 60 13.02 7.33 -46.71
N ASP A 61 12.35 8.49 -46.80
CA ASP A 61 11.49 8.79 -47.96
C ASP A 61 11.12 10.29 -48.13
N LYS A 62 10.56 10.64 -49.28
CA LYS A 62 10.02 11.97 -49.59
C LYS A 62 8.58 12.12 -49.10
N VAL A 63 8.39 12.98 -48.10
CA VAL A 63 7.10 13.54 -47.58
C VAL A 63 6.31 12.62 -46.65
N TYR A 64 5.99 13.13 -45.44
CA TYR A 64 5.02 12.56 -44.50
C TYR A 64 4.40 13.68 -43.64
N GLN A 65 3.09 13.61 -43.37
CA GLN A 65 2.37 14.50 -42.42
C GLN A 65 1.72 13.68 -41.29
N ARG A 66 1.46 14.32 -40.16
CA ARG A 66 0.99 13.67 -38.91
C ARG A 66 -0.19 14.45 -38.33
N GLU A 67 -1.24 13.76 -37.89
CA GLU A 67 -2.47 14.36 -37.32
C GLU A 67 -2.60 14.17 -35.79
N HIS A 68 -3.57 14.90 -35.23
CA HIS A 68 -3.73 15.22 -33.81
C HIS A 68 -4.69 14.27 -33.06
N GLN A 69 -4.75 14.41 -31.73
CA GLN A 69 -5.63 13.64 -30.84
C GLN A 69 -6.46 14.57 -29.93
N ASP A 70 -7.71 14.16 -29.63
CA ASP A 70 -8.69 14.87 -28.79
C ASP A 70 -8.71 14.45 -27.31
N ASN A 71 -9.33 15.27 -26.45
CA ASN A 71 -9.49 15.05 -25.01
C ASN A 71 -10.86 15.55 -24.49
N VAL A 72 -11.36 14.95 -23.39
CA VAL A 72 -12.65 15.28 -22.74
C VAL A 72 -12.43 15.96 -21.36
N PRO A 73 -13.32 16.86 -20.88
CA PRO A 73 -13.17 17.55 -19.59
C PRO A 73 -13.27 16.63 -18.35
N LEU A 74 -12.97 17.21 -17.17
CA LEU A 74 -13.38 16.62 -15.88
C LEU A 74 -14.81 17.04 -15.57
N SER A 75 -15.54 16.21 -14.83
CA SER A 75 -16.85 16.53 -14.25
C SER A 75 -16.79 16.47 -12.73
N ASP A 76 -17.45 17.42 -12.07
CA ASP A 76 -17.83 17.29 -10.66
C ASP A 76 -19.04 16.31 -10.51
N ALA A 77 -19.34 15.95 -9.26
CA ALA A 77 -20.07 14.72 -8.90
C ALA A 77 -21.55 14.63 -9.35
N GLY A 78 -22.05 13.38 -9.41
CA GLY A 78 -23.46 13.08 -9.66
C GLY A 78 -23.90 11.66 -9.24
N ALA A 79 -24.62 11.57 -8.11
CA ALA A 79 -25.60 10.55 -7.74
C ALA A 79 -25.25 9.03 -7.68
N VAL A 80 -24.04 8.57 -8.01
CA VAL A 80 -23.67 7.14 -7.87
C VAL A 80 -22.37 6.98 -7.09
N ALA A 81 -22.43 6.25 -5.97
CA ALA A 81 -21.26 5.94 -5.15
C ALA A 81 -20.15 5.26 -5.99
N GLY A 82 -18.93 5.80 -5.90
CA GLY A 82 -17.78 5.29 -6.65
C GLY A 82 -17.68 5.71 -8.12
N SER A 83 -18.45 6.70 -8.60
CA SER A 83 -18.28 7.29 -9.95
C SER A 83 -17.16 8.35 -10.04
N ALA A 84 -16.59 8.77 -8.91
CA ALA A 84 -15.62 9.86 -8.84
C ALA A 84 -14.28 9.53 -9.55
N ILE A 85 -13.98 10.27 -10.61
CA ILE A 85 -12.72 10.17 -11.34
C ILE A 85 -11.64 11.01 -10.62
N GLN A 86 -10.80 10.34 -9.83
CA GLN A 86 -9.78 11.00 -8.99
C GLN A 86 -8.45 11.29 -9.72
N LEU A 87 -8.20 10.70 -10.89
CA LEU A 87 -6.97 10.86 -11.67
C LEU A 87 -7.29 11.29 -13.10
N LYS A 88 -6.47 12.19 -13.68
CA LYS A 88 -6.49 12.58 -15.10
C LYS A 88 -5.08 12.85 -15.65
N PRO A 89 -4.75 12.41 -16.88
CA PRO A 89 -5.55 11.56 -17.77
C PRO A 89 -5.62 10.12 -17.27
N GLN A 90 -6.71 9.41 -17.59
CA GLN A 90 -6.89 8.00 -17.21
C GLN A 90 -6.20 7.05 -18.21
N LYS A 91 -5.93 7.55 -19.43
CA LYS A 91 -5.22 6.83 -20.49
C LYS A 91 -4.42 7.82 -21.32
N LEU A 92 -3.17 7.47 -21.60
CA LEU A 92 -2.25 8.23 -22.43
C LEU A 92 -1.62 7.26 -23.45
N LYS A 93 -1.38 7.70 -24.68
CA LYS A 93 -0.64 6.93 -25.68
C LYS A 93 0.67 7.67 -25.98
N LEU A 94 1.78 7.11 -25.54
CA LEU A 94 3.12 7.62 -25.85
C LEU A 94 3.72 6.91 -27.07
N SER A 95 4.64 7.58 -27.74
CA SER A 95 5.44 7.02 -28.84
C SER A 95 6.82 7.63 -28.74
N LEU A 96 7.72 6.92 -28.07
CA LEU A 96 9.05 7.37 -27.69
C LEU A 96 10.10 6.78 -28.63
N ARG A 97 11.23 7.49 -28.79
CA ARG A 97 12.45 6.94 -29.38
C ARG A 97 13.46 6.64 -28.26
N PRO A 98 14.38 5.68 -28.44
CA PRO A 98 15.44 5.44 -27.44
C PRO A 98 16.25 6.72 -27.19
N GLY A 99 16.31 7.16 -25.93
CA GLY A 99 17.00 8.39 -25.53
C GLY A 99 16.19 9.69 -25.62
N ASP A 100 14.98 9.68 -26.20
CA ASP A 100 14.10 10.86 -26.27
C ASP A 100 13.04 10.79 -25.14
N PRO A 101 13.20 11.52 -24.03
CA PRO A 101 12.20 11.54 -22.95
C PRO A 101 10.94 12.31 -23.35
N ALA A 102 9.81 11.97 -22.73
CA ALA A 102 8.58 12.76 -22.84
C ALA A 102 8.00 13.04 -21.45
N THR A 103 7.58 14.28 -21.24
CA THR A 103 6.91 14.73 -20.00
C THR A 103 5.43 14.89 -20.27
N PHE A 104 4.60 14.43 -19.34
CA PHE A 104 3.15 14.65 -19.32
C PHE A 104 2.71 14.91 -17.88
N LYS A 105 1.62 15.66 -17.70
CA LYS A 105 1.09 15.99 -16.39
C LYS A 105 -0.01 15.02 -15.98
N VAL A 106 0.02 14.55 -14.74
CA VAL A 106 -1.06 13.83 -14.08
C VAL A 106 -1.63 14.72 -12.97
N THR A 107 -2.94 14.94 -12.98
CA THR A 107 -3.64 15.64 -11.90
C THR A 107 -4.39 14.61 -11.06
N PHE A 108 -4.13 14.60 -9.75
CA PHE A 108 -4.93 13.90 -8.75
C PHE A 108 -5.87 14.89 -8.06
N ARG A 109 -7.10 14.49 -7.76
CA ARG A 109 -7.99 15.19 -6.82
C ARG A 109 -8.63 14.17 -5.90
N GLN A 110 -8.56 14.43 -4.59
CA GLN A 110 -9.23 13.62 -3.61
C GLN A 110 -10.74 13.85 -3.71
N ALA A 111 -11.51 12.79 -3.96
CA ALA A 111 -12.97 12.89 -3.95
C ALA A 111 -13.47 13.14 -2.52
N GLU A 112 -14.37 14.10 -2.40
CA GLU A 112 -15.22 14.28 -1.22
C GLU A 112 -16.18 13.07 -1.11
N ASP A 113 -16.49 12.66 0.12
CA ASP A 113 -17.42 11.55 0.42
C ASP A 113 -17.12 10.23 -0.32
N TYR A 114 -15.84 9.82 -0.35
CA TYR A 114 -15.46 8.55 -0.97
C TYR A 114 -15.80 7.36 -0.03
N PRO A 115 -16.48 6.30 -0.50
CA PRO A 115 -16.94 5.19 0.34
C PRO A 115 -15.82 4.49 1.12
N VAL A 116 -16.15 3.99 2.32
CA VAL A 116 -15.22 3.29 3.22
C VAL A 116 -15.83 1.97 3.68
N ASP A 117 -15.08 0.90 3.46
CA ASP A 117 -15.34 -0.41 4.07
C ASP A 117 -14.33 -0.63 5.20
N LEU A 118 -14.81 -0.79 6.44
CA LEU A 118 -14.00 -1.14 7.60
C LEU A 118 -14.35 -2.55 8.07
N TYR A 119 -13.40 -3.47 7.93
CA TYR A 119 -13.51 -4.82 8.46
C TYR A 119 -12.71 -4.94 9.76
N TYR A 120 -13.42 -5.10 10.88
CA TYR A 120 -12.82 -5.30 12.18
C TYR A 120 -12.44 -6.78 12.33
N LEU A 121 -11.14 -7.06 12.43
CA LEU A 121 -10.57 -8.40 12.54
C LEU A 121 -9.96 -8.57 13.93
N MET A 122 -10.65 -9.34 14.78
CA MET A 122 -10.38 -9.41 16.22
C MET A 122 -9.85 -10.76 16.67
N ASP A 123 -8.78 -10.72 17.46
CA ASP A 123 -8.37 -11.84 18.29
C ASP A 123 -9.43 -12.11 19.37
N LEU A 124 -9.98 -13.33 19.41
CA LEU A 124 -10.98 -13.76 20.41
C LEU A 124 -10.42 -14.80 21.40
N THR A 125 -9.12 -14.75 21.68
CA THR A 125 -8.53 -15.35 22.88
C THR A 125 -9.13 -14.77 24.17
N PHE A 126 -8.94 -15.47 25.30
CA PHE A 126 -9.57 -15.11 26.57
C PHE A 126 -9.12 -13.74 27.12
N THR A 127 -7.89 -13.33 26.86
CA THR A 127 -7.33 -12.05 27.32
C THR A 127 -8.00 -10.86 26.62
N MET A 128 -8.41 -11.03 25.36
CA MET A 128 -9.15 -10.05 24.57
C MET A 128 -10.62 -9.84 25.01
N LYS A 129 -11.09 -10.54 26.07
CA LYS A 129 -12.44 -10.40 26.64
C LYS A 129 -12.90 -8.95 26.79
N LYS A 130 -12.11 -8.14 27.50
CA LYS A 130 -12.47 -6.77 27.84
C LYS A 130 -12.55 -5.88 26.59
N HIS A 131 -11.60 -6.03 25.67
CA HIS A 131 -11.62 -5.33 24.39
C HIS A 131 -12.90 -5.62 23.60
N LYS A 132 -13.42 -6.86 23.67
CA LYS A 132 -14.65 -7.27 22.97
C LYS A 132 -15.90 -6.65 23.58
N GLU A 133 -15.95 -6.57 24.91
CA GLU A 133 -17.03 -5.93 25.66
C GLU A 133 -17.09 -4.43 25.32
N THR A 134 -15.96 -3.72 25.37
CA THR A 134 -15.91 -2.30 25.01
C THR A 134 -16.09 -2.04 23.51
N LEU A 135 -15.68 -2.95 22.60
CA LEU A 135 -15.98 -2.82 21.17
C LEU A 135 -17.49 -2.86 20.89
N ALA A 136 -18.25 -3.70 21.60
CA ALA A 136 -19.70 -3.72 21.48
C ALA A 136 -20.33 -2.41 21.97
N GLU A 137 -19.80 -1.82 23.05
CA GLU A 137 -20.27 -0.52 23.57
C GLU A 137 -19.93 0.67 22.66
N LEU A 138 -18.78 0.64 21.98
CA LEU A 138 -18.30 1.72 21.11
C LEU A 138 -18.74 1.63 19.65
N ALA A 139 -19.42 0.55 19.25
CA ALA A 139 -19.83 0.30 17.86
C ALA A 139 -20.64 1.45 17.24
N ASP A 140 -21.63 1.98 17.97
CA ASP A 140 -22.44 3.12 17.53
C ASP A 140 -21.57 4.38 17.38
N THR A 141 -20.64 4.63 18.33
CA THR A 141 -19.71 5.77 18.28
C THR A 141 -18.72 5.68 17.11
N ILE A 142 -18.25 4.47 16.74
CA ILE A 142 -17.44 4.25 15.53
C ILE A 142 -18.24 4.67 14.30
N ALA A 143 -19.49 4.22 14.18
CA ALA A 143 -20.34 4.54 13.03
C ALA A 143 -20.72 6.03 12.96
N GLU A 144 -21.05 6.66 14.08
CA GLU A 144 -21.31 8.11 14.15
C GLU A 144 -20.08 8.93 13.75
N SER A 145 -18.89 8.58 14.28
CA SER A 145 -17.63 9.24 13.92
C SER A 145 -17.34 9.10 12.42
N MET A 146 -17.52 7.90 11.86
CA MET A 146 -17.31 7.66 10.43
C MET A 146 -18.39 8.26 9.52
N ASN A 147 -19.63 8.46 10.00
CA ASN A 147 -20.68 9.19 9.28
C ASN A 147 -20.36 10.69 9.13
N ASN A 148 -19.53 11.25 10.00
CA ASN A 148 -18.96 12.60 9.81
C ASN A 148 -17.87 12.65 8.73
N VAL A 149 -17.37 11.49 8.30
CA VAL A 149 -16.25 11.33 7.36
C VAL A 149 -16.73 10.89 5.97
N THR A 150 -17.69 9.97 5.89
CA THR A 150 -18.40 9.58 4.66
C THR A 150 -19.84 9.14 4.95
N LYS A 151 -20.75 9.38 4.01
CA LYS A 151 -22.13 8.87 4.02
C LYS A 151 -22.26 7.43 3.51
N ASN A 152 -21.19 6.85 2.98
CA ASN A 152 -21.14 5.47 2.53
C ASN A 152 -20.07 4.70 3.31
N PHE A 153 -20.41 4.42 4.57
CA PHE A 153 -19.59 3.64 5.50
C PHE A 153 -20.22 2.26 5.69
N ARG A 154 -19.39 1.20 5.62
CA ARG A 154 -19.81 -0.17 5.91
C ARG A 154 -18.88 -0.84 6.91
N LEU A 155 -19.49 -1.54 7.86
CA LEU A 155 -18.81 -2.32 8.90
C LEU A 155 -18.96 -3.82 8.62
N GLY A 156 -17.91 -4.57 8.94
CA GLY A 156 -17.91 -6.03 8.96
C GLY A 156 -17.05 -6.53 10.11
N PHE A 157 -17.30 -7.76 10.55
CA PHE A 157 -16.64 -8.34 11.72
C PHE A 157 -16.15 -9.77 11.43
N GLY A 158 -14.91 -10.02 11.76
CA GLY A 158 -14.30 -11.34 11.73
C GLY A 158 -13.40 -11.54 12.93
N SER A 159 -13.10 -12.80 13.23
CA SER A 159 -12.20 -13.14 14.32
C SER A 159 -11.30 -14.31 14.02
N PHE A 160 -10.26 -14.44 14.83
CA PHE A 160 -9.32 -15.54 14.79
C PHE A 160 -8.94 -15.96 16.22
N ILE A 161 -8.41 -17.18 16.34
CA ILE A 161 -7.70 -17.66 17.52
C ILE A 161 -6.39 -18.27 17.02
N ASP A 162 -6.38 -19.56 16.68
CA ASP A 162 -5.23 -20.23 16.06
C ASP A 162 -5.62 -21.57 15.41
N LYS A 163 -4.65 -22.22 14.75
CA LYS A 163 -4.78 -23.54 14.15
C LYS A 163 -5.08 -24.58 15.23
N VAL A 164 -6.17 -25.33 15.06
CA VAL A 164 -6.68 -26.32 16.04
C VAL A 164 -5.89 -27.63 15.95
N VAL A 165 -4.60 -27.56 16.26
CA VAL A 165 -3.67 -28.68 16.37
C VAL A 165 -2.68 -28.43 17.52
N MET A 166 -2.07 -29.50 18.04
CA MET A 166 -0.87 -29.35 18.87
C MET A 166 0.26 -28.71 18.05
N PRO A 167 1.14 -27.87 18.62
CA PRO A 167 1.18 -27.44 20.02
C PRO A 167 0.37 -26.18 20.33
N TYR A 168 -0.28 -25.54 19.35
CA TYR A 168 -0.96 -24.24 19.51
C TYR A 168 -2.23 -24.35 20.37
N VAL A 169 -2.96 -25.46 20.26
CA VAL A 169 -4.19 -25.74 21.01
C VAL A 169 -4.06 -27.02 21.84
N ASP A 170 -4.57 -26.98 23.08
CA ASP A 170 -4.71 -28.16 23.94
C ASP A 170 -5.80 -29.09 23.40
N MET A 171 -5.37 -30.18 22.75
CA MET A 171 -6.24 -31.15 22.08
C MET A 171 -6.94 -32.14 23.03
N VAL A 172 -6.82 -32.00 24.37
CA VAL A 172 -7.59 -32.82 25.32
C VAL A 172 -9.09 -32.56 25.12
N PRO A 173 -9.97 -33.58 25.01
CA PRO A 173 -11.38 -33.39 24.66
C PRO A 173 -12.16 -32.41 25.55
N ASP A 174 -11.85 -32.34 26.85
CA ASP A 174 -12.46 -31.34 27.75
C ASP A 174 -11.97 -29.91 27.51
N ARG A 175 -10.73 -29.76 27.02
CA ARG A 175 -10.10 -28.47 26.70
C ARG A 175 -10.52 -27.97 25.32
N LEU A 176 -10.76 -28.87 24.37
CA LEU A 176 -11.42 -28.54 23.11
C LEU A 176 -12.89 -28.13 23.31
N ARG A 177 -13.59 -28.69 24.31
CA ARG A 177 -14.94 -28.23 24.69
C ARG A 177 -14.93 -26.91 25.45
N ASN A 178 -13.99 -26.73 26.38
CA ASN A 178 -13.80 -25.50 27.12
C ASN A 178 -12.31 -25.21 27.42
N PRO A 179 -11.66 -24.34 26.63
CA PRO A 179 -10.27 -23.96 26.83
C PRO A 179 -10.02 -23.26 28.18
N CYS A 180 -10.99 -22.47 28.64
CA CYS A 180 -10.87 -21.55 29.77
C CYS A 180 -11.08 -22.19 31.15
N ARG A 181 -11.14 -23.52 31.20
CA ARG A 181 -11.20 -24.37 32.40
C ARG A 181 -12.41 -24.09 33.30
N ASP A 182 -12.29 -23.13 34.20
CA ASP A 182 -13.26 -22.78 35.26
C ASP A 182 -14.30 -21.77 34.77
N VAL A 183 -13.97 -21.03 33.70
CA VAL A 183 -14.89 -20.15 32.95
C VAL A 183 -15.24 -20.82 31.64
N TYR A 184 -16.46 -20.64 31.13
CA TYR A 184 -16.85 -21.14 29.80
C TYR A 184 -16.27 -20.28 28.68
N CYS A 185 -15.49 -20.91 27.81
CA CYS A 185 -15.16 -20.49 26.45
C CYS A 185 -15.57 -21.61 25.49
N ASN A 186 -15.82 -21.31 24.23
CA ASN A 186 -16.23 -22.34 23.27
C ASN A 186 -15.00 -23.03 22.65
N SER A 187 -15.23 -23.90 21.67
CA SER A 187 -14.15 -24.56 20.94
C SER A 187 -13.33 -23.57 20.09
N PRO A 188 -11.99 -23.70 20.08
CA PRO A 188 -11.11 -22.85 19.28
C PRO A 188 -11.29 -23.11 17.78
N TYR A 189 -10.91 -22.13 16.95
CA TYR A 189 -10.94 -22.19 15.49
C TYR A 189 -9.87 -21.25 14.91
N GLY A 190 -9.48 -21.47 13.64
CA GLY A 190 -8.48 -20.64 12.97
C GLY A 190 -8.98 -19.22 12.69
N PHE A 191 -9.97 -19.10 11.81
CA PHE A 191 -10.63 -17.84 11.46
C PHE A 191 -12.12 -18.06 11.21
N ARG A 192 -12.94 -17.06 11.54
CA ARG A 192 -14.35 -16.98 11.16
C ARG A 192 -14.74 -15.55 10.74
N ASN A 193 -15.45 -15.44 9.63
CA ASN A 193 -16.21 -14.25 9.25
C ASN A 193 -17.60 -14.28 9.91
N HIS A 194 -17.83 -13.47 10.95
CA HIS A 194 -19.14 -13.38 11.60
C HIS A 194 -20.11 -12.50 10.79
N LEU A 195 -19.61 -11.38 10.26
CA LEU A 195 -20.44 -10.38 9.61
C LEU A 195 -19.77 -9.81 8.35
N SER A 196 -20.42 -10.05 7.21
CA SER A 196 -20.11 -9.43 5.92
C SER A 196 -20.28 -7.91 5.99
N LEU A 197 -19.52 -7.15 5.19
CA LEU A 197 -19.60 -5.70 5.12
C LEU A 197 -21.00 -5.19 4.75
N ASN A 198 -21.61 -4.45 5.68
CA ASN A 198 -22.94 -3.87 5.55
C ASN A 198 -23.03 -2.51 6.29
N ASP A 199 -24.14 -1.80 6.12
CA ASP A 199 -24.43 -0.48 6.69
C ASP A 199 -25.30 -0.52 7.97
N ASP A 200 -25.70 -1.71 8.44
CA ASP A 200 -26.46 -1.91 9.67
C ASP A 200 -25.51 -2.02 10.89
N VAL A 201 -25.30 -0.87 11.53
CA VAL A 201 -24.53 -0.75 12.78
C VAL A 201 -25.13 -1.58 13.91
N THR A 202 -26.47 -1.70 13.97
CA THR A 202 -27.14 -2.50 15.02
C THR A 202 -26.84 -3.97 14.84
N LEU A 203 -26.78 -4.46 13.60
CA LEU A 203 -26.33 -5.81 13.29
C LEU A 203 -24.86 -6.03 13.68
N PHE A 204 -23.98 -5.05 13.43
CA PHE A 204 -22.59 -5.12 13.90
C PHE A 204 -22.49 -5.22 15.43
N THR A 205 -23.11 -4.29 16.17
CA THR A 205 -23.15 -4.29 17.65
C THR A 205 -23.67 -5.63 18.19
N LYS A 206 -24.73 -6.16 17.57
CA LYS A 206 -25.35 -7.43 17.92
C LYS A 206 -24.43 -8.63 17.68
N GLU A 207 -23.76 -8.72 16.53
CA GLU A 207 -22.86 -9.84 16.23
C GLU A 207 -21.54 -9.78 17.00
N VAL A 208 -20.97 -8.60 17.28
CA VAL A 208 -19.84 -8.45 18.22
C VAL A 208 -20.23 -8.85 19.65
N SER A 209 -21.44 -8.50 20.08
CA SER A 209 -21.97 -8.93 21.39
C SER A 209 -22.13 -10.44 21.48
N ARG A 210 -22.75 -11.04 20.45
CA ARG A 210 -23.03 -12.49 20.31
C ARG A 210 -21.80 -13.36 20.07
N ALA A 211 -20.76 -12.81 19.45
CA ALA A 211 -19.49 -13.50 19.33
C ALA A 211 -18.95 -13.74 20.74
N ASN A 212 -19.18 -14.94 21.27
CA ASN A 212 -18.59 -15.35 22.53
C ASN A 212 -17.06 -15.42 22.37
N LEU A 213 -16.34 -15.62 23.48
CA LEU A 213 -14.93 -16.00 23.43
C LEU A 213 -14.88 -17.45 22.93
N SER A 214 -14.87 -17.55 21.60
CA SER A 214 -15.62 -18.54 20.81
C SER A 214 -16.28 -17.85 19.58
N GLY A 215 -17.52 -18.12 19.14
CA GLY A 215 -18.42 -19.26 19.46
C GLY A 215 -19.92 -18.93 19.60
N ASN A 216 -20.65 -18.68 18.51
CA ASN A 216 -22.13 -18.73 18.47
C ASN A 216 -22.62 -19.33 17.13
N LEU A 217 -23.74 -20.05 17.14
CA LEU A 217 -24.27 -20.82 16.02
C LEU A 217 -25.58 -20.19 15.51
N ASP A 218 -25.49 -19.12 14.70
CA ASP A 218 -26.54 -18.65 13.79
C ASP A 218 -26.02 -17.46 12.96
N ASN A 219 -26.50 -17.35 11.71
CA ASN A 219 -26.20 -16.29 10.73
C ASN A 219 -24.72 -16.10 10.33
N ALA A 220 -24.32 -16.74 9.23
CA ALA A 220 -23.17 -16.30 8.45
C ALA A 220 -23.50 -16.35 6.95
N GLU A 221 -23.00 -15.36 6.19
CA GLU A 221 -23.14 -15.29 4.73
C GLU A 221 -21.78 -15.44 4.02
N GLY A 222 -20.97 -16.39 4.51
CA GLY A 222 -19.76 -16.97 3.90
C GLY A 222 -18.57 -16.07 3.49
N LYS A 223 -18.74 -14.76 3.28
CA LYS A 223 -17.72 -13.89 2.63
C LYS A 223 -17.75 -12.45 3.15
N ILE A 224 -16.62 -11.75 3.07
CA ILE A 224 -16.47 -10.37 3.58
C ILE A 224 -17.27 -9.33 2.76
N LYS A 225 -17.50 -9.55 1.46
CA LYS A 225 -18.29 -8.66 0.55
C LYS A 225 -17.75 -7.21 0.41
N TRP A 226 -16.44 -7.08 0.18
CA TRP A 226 -15.79 -5.80 -0.17
C TRP A 226 -16.45 -5.12 -1.39
N ASN A 227 -16.50 -3.79 -1.38
CA ASN A 227 -16.91 -2.97 -2.51
C ASN A 227 -15.68 -2.67 -3.40
N ASP A 228 -15.81 -2.82 -4.72
CA ASP A 228 -14.72 -2.55 -5.67
C ASP A 228 -14.27 -1.08 -5.63
N ARG A 229 -15.15 -0.17 -5.21
CA ARG A 229 -15.01 1.29 -5.25
C ARG A 229 -15.08 1.94 -3.85
N SER A 230 -14.57 1.24 -2.84
CA SER A 230 -14.37 1.76 -1.48
C SER A 230 -12.87 1.86 -1.14
N ARG A 231 -12.54 2.66 -0.11
CA ARG A 231 -11.31 2.50 0.67
C ARG A 231 -11.52 1.28 1.56
N LYS A 232 -10.73 0.23 1.35
CA LYS A 232 -10.81 -1.03 2.11
C LYS A 232 -9.83 -0.98 3.27
N ILE A 233 -10.33 -1.03 4.51
CA ILE A 233 -9.51 -0.99 5.72
C ILE A 233 -9.78 -2.25 6.53
N ILE A 234 -8.72 -2.97 6.91
CA ILE A 234 -8.76 -4.01 7.93
C ILE A 234 -8.18 -3.41 9.21
N LEU A 235 -8.95 -3.44 10.29
CA LEU A 235 -8.46 -3.11 11.62
C LEU A 235 -8.17 -4.42 12.35
N PHE A 236 -6.89 -4.74 12.50
CA PHE A 236 -6.42 -5.99 13.11
C PHE A 236 -6.11 -5.73 14.59
N ALA A 237 -6.91 -6.29 15.50
CA ALA A 237 -6.78 -6.08 16.93
C ALA A 237 -6.38 -7.38 17.66
N THR A 238 -5.27 -7.34 18.39
CA THR A 238 -4.74 -8.45 19.22
C THR A 238 -3.87 -7.89 20.35
N ASP A 239 -3.71 -8.66 21.42
CA ASP A 239 -2.75 -8.42 22.49
C ASP A 239 -1.47 -9.28 22.39
N GLY A 240 -1.34 -10.07 21.31
CA GLY A 240 -0.24 -11.01 21.09
C GLY A 240 0.61 -10.79 19.84
N ILE A 241 1.63 -11.63 19.70
CA ILE A 241 2.44 -11.78 18.50
C ILE A 241 1.72 -12.63 17.45
N PHE A 242 2.20 -12.59 16.20
CA PHE A 242 1.65 -13.37 15.09
C PHE A 242 2.57 -14.52 14.67
N HIS A 243 1.96 -15.60 14.17
CA HIS A 243 2.65 -16.68 13.47
C HIS A 243 2.86 -16.35 11.98
N TYR A 244 3.91 -16.93 11.38
CA TYR A 244 4.26 -16.72 9.97
C TYR A 244 4.73 -18.02 9.30
N ALA A 245 4.82 -18.02 7.96
CA ALA A 245 5.20 -19.20 7.17
C ALA A 245 6.48 -19.87 7.71
N GLY A 246 6.38 -21.18 7.97
CA GLY A 246 7.37 -21.99 8.67
C GLY A 246 6.89 -22.47 10.04
N ASP A 247 6.10 -21.67 10.76
CA ASP A 247 5.64 -21.99 12.12
C ASP A 247 4.71 -23.20 12.17
N GLY A 248 3.85 -23.37 11.15
CA GLY A 248 2.88 -24.48 11.03
C GLY A 248 3.54 -25.87 11.04
N LYS A 249 4.83 -25.94 10.71
CA LYS A 249 5.64 -27.16 10.76
C LYS A 249 5.65 -27.82 12.14
N LEU A 250 5.54 -27.04 13.22
CA LEU A 250 5.48 -27.57 14.59
C LEU A 250 4.19 -28.39 14.83
N GLY A 251 3.08 -28.02 14.19
CA GLY A 251 1.84 -28.79 14.15
C GLY A 251 1.72 -29.78 12.99
N GLY A 252 2.82 -30.07 12.28
CA GLY A 252 2.83 -30.99 11.14
C GLY A 252 2.29 -30.41 9.83
N ILE A 253 1.99 -29.11 9.79
CA ILE A 253 1.39 -28.44 8.64
C ILE A 253 2.51 -27.88 7.76
N VAL A 254 2.71 -28.49 6.59
CA VAL A 254 3.87 -28.21 5.71
C VAL A 254 3.50 -27.78 4.28
N LYS A 255 2.21 -27.80 3.92
CA LYS A 255 1.70 -27.28 2.64
C LYS A 255 1.72 -25.73 2.73
N PRO A 256 2.44 -25.01 1.87
CA PRO A 256 2.41 -23.55 1.88
C PRO A 256 1.00 -23.01 1.65
N ASN A 257 0.72 -21.83 2.20
CA ASN A 257 -0.52 -21.11 1.92
C ASN A 257 -0.65 -20.84 0.42
N ASP A 258 -1.84 -21.05 -0.18
CA ASP A 258 -2.06 -20.85 -1.62
C ASP A 258 -2.58 -19.45 -2.00
N GLY A 259 -2.86 -18.59 -1.02
CA GLY A 259 -3.38 -17.23 -1.23
C GLY A 259 -4.80 -17.17 -1.82
N SER A 260 -5.55 -18.26 -1.77
CA SER A 260 -6.94 -18.37 -2.24
C SER A 260 -7.94 -18.34 -1.08
N CYS A 261 -9.22 -18.10 -1.39
CA CYS A 261 -10.29 -18.06 -0.39
C CYS A 261 -10.84 -19.47 -0.14
N HIS A 262 -10.82 -19.91 1.11
CA HIS A 262 -11.33 -21.22 1.56
C HIS A 262 -12.30 -21.07 2.75
N LEU A 263 -13.18 -20.07 2.67
CA LEU A 263 -14.30 -19.93 3.61
C LEU A 263 -15.46 -20.84 3.18
N ASP A 264 -16.04 -21.56 4.13
CA ASP A 264 -17.33 -22.22 3.94
C ASP A 264 -18.50 -21.22 4.05
N ASP A 265 -19.72 -21.70 3.85
CA ASP A 265 -20.94 -20.88 3.93
C ASP A 265 -21.18 -20.33 5.35
N GLU A 266 -20.69 -21.02 6.40
CA GLU A 266 -20.70 -20.57 7.79
C GLU A 266 -19.58 -19.54 8.11
N GLY A 267 -18.74 -19.22 7.12
CA GLY A 267 -17.67 -18.24 7.20
C GLY A 267 -16.40 -18.72 7.90
N TYR A 268 -16.25 -20.01 8.19
CA TYR A 268 -15.05 -20.60 8.80
C TYR A 268 -13.97 -20.86 7.75
N TYR A 269 -12.69 -20.64 8.12
CA TYR A 269 -11.56 -21.00 7.25
C TYR A 269 -11.25 -22.51 7.30
N THR A 270 -11.65 -23.21 6.24
CA THR A 270 -11.60 -24.67 6.15
C THR A 270 -10.18 -25.24 6.00
N GLU A 271 -9.26 -24.50 5.37
CA GLU A 271 -7.86 -24.93 5.17
C GLU A 271 -6.95 -24.66 6.39
N SER A 272 -7.49 -24.22 7.53
CA SER A 272 -6.74 -23.82 8.74
C SER A 272 -5.68 -24.83 9.19
N ILE A 273 -6.04 -26.12 9.19
CA ILE A 273 -5.17 -27.23 9.61
C ILE A 273 -4.45 -27.93 8.45
N TYR A 274 -4.69 -27.47 7.21
CA TYR A 274 -4.15 -28.09 5.99
C TYR A 274 -3.09 -27.23 5.30
N GLN A 275 -3.13 -25.91 5.48
CA GLN A 275 -2.14 -24.96 4.95
C GLN A 275 -1.41 -24.24 6.07
N ASP A 276 -0.12 -23.98 5.87
CA ASP A 276 0.72 -23.18 6.77
C ASP A 276 0.24 -21.73 6.84
N TYR A 277 0.75 -20.97 7.82
CA TYR A 277 0.56 -19.51 7.87
C TYR A 277 1.13 -18.86 6.60
N PRO A 278 0.54 -17.76 6.10
CA PRO A 278 1.08 -17.05 4.95
C PRO A 278 2.43 -16.38 5.28
N SER A 279 3.27 -16.24 4.26
CA SER A 279 4.50 -15.44 4.37
C SER A 279 4.20 -13.93 4.24
N LEU A 280 5.07 -13.08 4.77
CA LEU A 280 4.93 -11.62 4.66
C LEU A 280 4.82 -11.14 3.21
N SER A 281 5.52 -11.81 2.27
CA SER A 281 5.42 -11.50 0.84
C SER A 281 4.04 -11.86 0.27
N GLN A 282 3.44 -12.99 0.66
CA GLN A 282 2.08 -13.35 0.23
C GLN A 282 1.04 -12.37 0.77
N ILE A 283 1.18 -11.95 2.03
CA ILE A 283 0.33 -10.91 2.64
C ILE A 283 0.48 -9.59 1.86
N ASN A 284 1.71 -9.11 1.66
CA ASN A 284 1.98 -7.86 0.94
C ASN A 284 1.41 -7.88 -0.50
N ASN A 285 1.61 -8.98 -1.23
CA ASN A 285 1.07 -9.15 -2.58
C ASN A 285 -0.47 -9.04 -2.58
N LYS A 286 -1.16 -9.67 -1.62
CA LYS A 286 -2.63 -9.62 -1.53
C LYS A 286 -3.16 -8.27 -1.06
N ILE A 287 -2.44 -7.57 -0.20
CA ILE A 287 -2.75 -6.18 0.20
C ILE A 287 -2.71 -5.25 -1.01
N ILE A 288 -1.62 -5.30 -1.80
CA ILE A 288 -1.42 -4.50 -3.01
C ILE A 288 -2.46 -4.84 -4.08
N GLU A 289 -2.68 -6.13 -4.37
CA GLU A 289 -3.64 -6.61 -5.36
C GLU A 289 -5.07 -6.13 -5.08
N ASN A 290 -5.51 -6.21 -3.82
CA ASN A 290 -6.87 -5.87 -3.42
C ASN A 290 -7.05 -4.40 -2.99
N LYS A 291 -5.95 -3.63 -2.90
CA LYS A 291 -5.89 -2.24 -2.44
C LYS A 291 -6.47 -2.09 -1.03
N ILE A 292 -6.05 -2.99 -0.16
CA ILE A 292 -6.41 -3.01 1.26
C ILE A 292 -5.41 -2.14 2.03
N LEU A 293 -5.85 -1.57 3.14
CA LEU A 293 -4.97 -0.96 4.15
C LEU A 293 -5.18 -1.72 5.45
N ILE A 294 -4.10 -2.03 6.18
CA ILE A 294 -4.19 -2.73 7.47
C ILE A 294 -3.72 -1.79 8.58
N ILE A 295 -4.51 -1.67 9.64
CA ILE A 295 -4.14 -0.98 10.86
C ILE A 295 -4.01 -2.04 11.96
N PHE A 296 -2.78 -2.29 12.41
CA PHE A 296 -2.51 -3.13 13.57
C PHE A 296 -2.75 -2.30 14.84
N ALA A 297 -3.80 -2.62 15.59
CA ALA A 297 -4.14 -2.03 16.87
C ALA A 297 -3.70 -2.99 17.99
N VAL A 298 -2.57 -2.69 18.62
CA VAL A 298 -1.84 -3.64 19.49
C VAL A 298 -1.35 -2.94 20.77
N PRO A 299 -1.20 -3.65 21.90
CA PRO A 299 -0.70 -3.04 23.14
C PRO A 299 0.74 -2.53 22.98
N ASP A 300 1.14 -1.64 23.88
CA ASP A 300 2.44 -0.97 23.89
C ASP A 300 3.63 -1.96 23.88
N THR A 301 3.45 -3.15 24.46
CA THR A 301 4.47 -4.21 24.51
C THR A 301 4.79 -4.78 23.13
N GLU A 302 3.78 -4.94 22.28
CA GLU A 302 3.92 -5.54 20.95
C GLU A 302 4.08 -4.49 19.84
N LEU A 303 3.71 -3.24 20.10
CA LEU A 303 3.81 -2.14 19.13
C LEU A 303 5.18 -2.05 18.42
N PRO A 304 6.35 -2.21 19.08
CA PRO A 304 7.65 -2.18 18.40
C PRO A 304 7.87 -3.33 17.39
N LEU A 305 7.20 -4.47 17.56
CA LEU A 305 7.24 -5.59 16.60
C LEU A 305 6.41 -5.24 15.37
N TYR A 306 5.17 -4.78 15.56
CA TYR A 306 4.28 -4.42 14.46
C TYR A 306 4.79 -3.19 13.68
N GLN A 307 5.43 -2.22 14.34
CA GLN A 307 6.13 -1.10 13.67
C GLN A 307 7.32 -1.56 12.80
N ARG A 308 7.96 -2.68 13.13
CA ARG A 308 8.98 -3.28 12.23
C ARG A 308 8.33 -3.99 11.06
N LEU A 309 7.18 -4.63 11.27
CA LEU A 309 6.40 -5.26 10.20
C LEU A 309 5.93 -4.22 9.16
N THR A 310 5.47 -3.04 9.59
CA THR A 310 5.01 -1.97 8.67
C THR A 310 6.08 -1.44 7.73
N ASN A 311 7.37 -1.61 8.06
CA ASN A 311 8.48 -1.25 7.17
C ASN A 311 8.69 -2.26 6.02
N HIS A 312 8.04 -3.42 6.07
CA HIS A 312 8.20 -4.53 5.11
C HIS A 312 6.91 -4.85 4.34
N VAL A 313 5.77 -4.29 4.75
CA VAL A 313 4.45 -4.56 4.15
C VAL A 313 3.77 -3.23 3.84
N GLU A 314 3.57 -2.94 2.56
CA GLU A 314 2.99 -1.68 2.10
C GLU A 314 1.52 -1.55 2.53
N GLY A 315 1.05 -0.31 2.70
CA GLY A 315 -0.34 -0.05 3.10
C GLY A 315 -0.67 -0.48 4.54
N THR A 316 0.33 -0.75 5.37
CA THR A 316 0.12 -1.14 6.77
C THR A 316 0.59 -0.07 7.76
N TYR A 317 -0.10 0.02 8.89
CA TYR A 317 0.13 0.98 9.97
C TYR A 317 0.05 0.24 11.32
N ALA A 318 0.79 0.68 12.33
CA ALA A 318 0.80 0.08 13.66
C ALA A 318 0.60 1.17 14.71
N GLU A 319 -0.42 1.01 15.54
CA GLU A 319 -0.89 2.01 16.50
C GLU A 319 -1.23 1.35 17.84
N LYS A 320 -1.04 2.10 18.93
CA LYS A 320 -1.28 1.60 20.28
C LYS A 320 -2.77 1.38 20.53
N LEU A 321 -3.16 0.19 20.96
CA LEU A 321 -4.46 -0.10 21.55
C LEU A 321 -4.35 -0.03 23.08
N GLU A 322 -5.20 0.77 23.73
CA GLU A 322 -5.28 0.77 25.19
C GLU A 322 -5.94 -0.51 25.72
N SER A 323 -5.61 -0.92 26.95
CA SER A 323 -6.06 -2.18 27.60
C SER A 323 -7.59 -2.33 27.83
N ASP A 324 -8.36 -1.34 27.41
CA ASP A 324 -9.82 -1.30 27.41
C ASP A 324 -10.41 -0.99 26.03
N ALA A 325 -9.59 -0.90 24.98
CA ALA A 325 -9.96 -0.41 23.66
C ALA A 325 -10.62 0.99 23.62
N SER A 326 -10.54 1.79 24.70
CA SER A 326 -11.20 3.10 24.79
C SER A 326 -10.79 4.07 23.68
N ASN A 327 -9.56 3.96 23.18
CA ASN A 327 -9.01 4.81 22.13
C ASN A 327 -9.32 4.35 20.69
N ILE A 328 -10.12 3.28 20.50
CA ILE A 328 -10.29 2.65 19.17
C ILE A 328 -10.98 3.58 18.16
N VAL A 329 -11.92 4.42 18.59
CA VAL A 329 -12.62 5.40 17.74
C VAL A 329 -11.63 6.45 17.22
N ASP A 330 -10.86 7.03 18.13
CA ASP A 330 -9.84 8.04 17.80
C ASP A 330 -8.75 7.45 16.89
N LEU A 331 -8.32 6.21 17.15
CA LEU A 331 -7.34 5.48 16.34
C LEU A 331 -7.83 5.33 14.89
N ILE A 332 -9.07 4.87 14.69
CA ILE A 332 -9.67 4.74 13.35
C ILE A 332 -9.71 6.10 12.65
N GLN A 333 -10.22 7.14 13.33
CA GLN A 333 -10.39 8.46 12.73
C GLN A 333 -9.05 9.13 12.39
N GLN A 334 -8.06 9.04 13.27
CA GLN A 334 -6.72 9.60 13.06
C GLN A 334 -5.97 8.88 11.94
N GLN A 335 -6.00 7.54 11.90
CA GLN A 335 -5.39 6.79 10.81
C GLN A 335 -6.09 7.04 9.49
N TYR A 336 -7.42 7.12 9.47
CA TYR A 336 -8.16 7.49 8.27
C TYR A 336 -7.73 8.86 7.74
N ASN A 337 -7.64 9.87 8.59
CA ASN A 337 -7.17 11.21 8.22
C ASN A 337 -5.72 11.19 7.72
N LYS A 338 -4.84 10.41 8.34
CA LYS A 338 -3.44 10.22 7.92
C LYS A 338 -3.35 9.57 6.53
N ILE A 339 -4.09 8.48 6.30
CA ILE A 339 -4.27 7.79 5.01
C ILE A 339 -4.83 8.74 3.95
N GLN A 340 -5.81 9.57 4.31
CA GLN A 340 -6.37 10.58 3.41
C GLN A 340 -5.36 11.68 3.05
N SER A 341 -4.49 12.05 3.98
CA SER A 341 -3.56 13.17 3.80
C SER A 341 -2.36 12.87 2.90
N LYS A 342 -2.16 11.62 2.46
CA LYS A 342 -1.06 11.22 1.57
C LYS A 342 -1.58 10.62 0.26
N VAL A 343 -0.97 11.01 -0.85
CA VAL A 343 -1.09 10.31 -2.13
C VAL A 343 0.30 10.07 -2.70
N GLU A 344 0.51 8.91 -3.30
CA GLU A 344 1.76 8.49 -3.91
C GLU A 344 1.47 7.88 -5.27
N LEU A 345 2.23 8.26 -6.30
CA LEU A 345 2.21 7.60 -7.60
C LEU A 345 3.30 6.53 -7.66
N LYS A 346 2.91 5.34 -8.11
CA LYS A 346 3.80 4.23 -8.42
C LYS A 346 3.50 3.73 -9.83
N ASP A 347 4.52 3.29 -10.54
CA ASP A 347 4.40 2.65 -11.85
C ASP A 347 4.79 1.18 -11.80
N THR A 348 4.59 0.53 -12.95
CA THR A 348 5.01 -0.84 -13.24
C THR A 348 5.79 -0.86 -14.55
N ALA A 349 6.62 0.17 -14.78
CA ALA A 349 7.41 0.27 -16.00
C ALA A 349 8.43 -0.88 -16.10
N PRO A 350 8.62 -1.47 -17.29
CA PRO A 350 9.66 -2.48 -17.50
C PRO A 350 11.05 -1.81 -17.54
N ASP A 351 12.10 -2.57 -17.23
CA ASP A 351 13.49 -2.09 -17.07
C ASP A 351 14.04 -1.20 -18.20
N PHE A 352 13.51 -1.31 -19.42
CA PHE A 352 13.89 -0.49 -20.58
C PHE A 352 13.20 0.89 -20.63
N VAL A 353 12.33 1.21 -19.68
CA VAL A 353 11.66 2.52 -19.52
C VAL A 353 11.99 3.09 -18.14
N LYS A 354 12.73 4.19 -18.09
CA LYS A 354 12.97 4.94 -16.86
C LYS A 354 11.89 6.00 -16.68
N ILE A 355 11.14 5.93 -15.59
CA ILE A 355 10.21 6.98 -15.15
C ILE A 355 10.88 7.84 -14.06
N SER A 356 10.55 9.13 -14.04
CA SER A 356 10.94 10.09 -13.02
C SER A 356 9.74 10.98 -12.68
N TYR A 357 9.55 11.28 -11.41
CA TYR A 357 8.41 12.03 -10.89
C TYR A 357 8.83 13.37 -10.30
N SER A 358 7.99 14.39 -10.50
CA SER A 358 8.11 15.66 -9.79
C SER A 358 6.71 16.13 -9.38
N SER A 359 6.44 16.26 -8.08
CA SER A 359 5.13 16.65 -7.55
C SER A 359 5.01 18.15 -7.28
N SER A 360 3.80 18.68 -7.50
CA SER A 360 3.37 20.02 -7.10
C SER A 360 2.16 19.88 -6.18
N CYS A 361 2.45 19.93 -4.89
CA CYS A 361 1.50 19.78 -3.80
C CYS A 361 1.13 21.17 -3.26
N LEU A 362 -0.14 21.39 -2.92
CA LEU A 362 -0.62 22.54 -2.11
C LEU A 362 -0.34 23.95 -2.68
N GLY A 363 0.08 24.08 -3.94
CA GLY A 363 0.56 25.34 -4.50
C GLY A 363 2.01 25.68 -4.11
N GLU A 364 2.74 24.76 -3.49
CA GLU A 364 4.18 24.86 -3.27
C GLU A 364 4.99 24.63 -4.57
N ASN A 365 6.27 24.97 -4.50
CA ASN A 365 7.26 24.68 -5.54
C ASN A 365 7.29 23.19 -5.87
N VAL A 366 7.57 22.89 -7.14
CA VAL A 366 7.77 21.52 -7.64
C VAL A 366 8.93 20.85 -6.90
N LYS A 367 8.75 19.61 -6.46
CA LYS A 367 9.77 18.77 -5.78
C LYS A 367 9.93 17.47 -6.55
N ASP A 368 11.15 16.97 -6.69
CA ASP A 368 11.44 15.71 -7.39
C ASP A 368 11.13 14.47 -6.50
N VAL A 369 9.85 14.32 -6.19
CA VAL A 369 9.28 13.21 -5.42
C VAL A 369 7.98 12.72 -6.07
N ASN A 370 7.62 11.46 -5.83
CA ASN A 370 6.43 10.79 -6.37
C ASN A 370 5.18 10.91 -5.47
N TYR A 371 5.24 11.72 -4.40
CA TYR A 371 4.16 11.82 -3.41
C TYR A 371 3.80 13.26 -3.04
N CYS A 372 2.62 13.42 -2.45
CA CYS A 372 2.17 14.61 -1.73
C CYS A 372 1.62 14.21 -0.35
N GLU A 373 1.87 15.04 0.66
CA GLU A 373 1.46 14.85 2.05
C GLU A 373 0.73 16.10 2.57
N GLY A 374 0.03 15.96 3.71
CA GLY A 374 -0.76 17.04 4.31
C GLY A 374 -2.04 17.40 3.54
N LEU A 375 -2.52 16.51 2.67
CA LEU A 375 -3.72 16.73 1.86
C LEU A 375 -4.98 16.80 2.73
N LYS A 376 -5.97 17.55 2.23
CA LYS A 376 -7.33 17.63 2.78
C LYS A 376 -8.34 17.26 1.69
N SER A 377 -9.52 16.83 2.11
CA SER A 377 -10.63 16.52 1.19
C SER A 377 -10.89 17.66 0.20
N GLY A 378 -11.16 17.31 -1.06
CA GLY A 378 -11.38 18.25 -2.17
C GLY A 378 -10.11 18.82 -2.80
N TRP A 379 -8.94 18.73 -2.17
CA TRP A 379 -7.67 19.27 -2.70
C TRP A 379 -7.17 18.52 -3.93
N HIS A 380 -6.40 19.21 -4.77
CA HIS A 380 -5.78 18.68 -5.98
C HIS A 380 -4.25 18.78 -5.95
N CYS A 381 -3.58 17.84 -6.63
CA CYS A 381 -2.12 17.80 -6.77
C CYS A 381 -1.75 17.56 -8.23
N GLY A 382 -0.62 18.13 -8.66
CA GLY A 382 0.00 17.82 -9.95
C GLY A 382 1.20 16.91 -9.76
N PHE A 383 1.41 16.02 -10.72
CA PHE A 383 2.56 15.15 -10.93
C PHE A 383 2.96 15.19 -12.42
#